data_AF-A0A3B0VVH7-F1
#
_entry.id   AF-A0A3B0VVH7-F1
#
_cell.length_a   1.000
_cell.length_b   1.000
_cell.length_c   1.000
_cell.angle_alpha   90.00
_cell.angle_beta   90.00
_cell.angle_gamma   90.00
#
_symmetry.space_group_name_H-M   'P 1'
#
loop_
_entity.id
_entity.type
_entity.pdbx_description
1 polymer ?
#
loop_
_entity_poly.entity_id
_entity_poly.type
_entity_poly.pdbx_seq_one_letter_code
_entity_poly.pdbx_strand_id
1 'polypeptide(L)'
;GFPLKEDGFVYDADGYVQRWLTRSGFHKPDGADYGRIIHEFQIIDKINRGVIDEVWLMGFPYAGYYESRMVGPEAFWCNAPPLIMPQATRRFVMMGFSYKRGPGEMLENLGHRTESIMSHVYRRKRGEANLWSRFIRHEQTHPGQAECGNVHFAPNSQRDYDWGNRRKVASRCHSWLNFPDLAGEPKQVNCSEWGNGDTRQHHLWWLGHLPHVSGMSNGISNNWWQYIINPNDVQ
;
A
#
# COMPACT_ATOMS: atom_id res chain seq x y z
N GLY A 1 11.40 -13.27 -19.00
CA GLY A 1 10.57 -13.23 -20.23
C GLY A 1 9.42 -12.28 -20.05
N PHE A 2 8.61 -12.04 -21.09
CA PHE A 2 7.38 -11.28 -20.96
C PHE A 2 6.32 -12.15 -20.25
N PRO A 3 5.63 -11.65 -19.20
CA PRO A 3 4.59 -12.41 -18.53
C PRO A 3 3.39 -12.60 -19.46
N LEU A 4 2.78 -13.78 -19.39
CA LEU A 4 1.49 -14.07 -20.01
C LEU A 4 0.43 -13.13 -19.42
N LYS A 5 -0.43 -12.58 -20.28
CA LYS A 5 -1.60 -11.81 -19.88
C LYS A 5 -2.78 -12.73 -19.62
N GLU A 6 -3.75 -12.25 -18.86
CA GLU A 6 -4.97 -13.02 -18.52
C GLU A 6 -5.76 -13.47 -19.76
N ASP A 7 -5.63 -12.77 -20.89
CA ASP A 7 -6.26 -13.10 -22.17
C ASP A 7 -5.38 -13.94 -23.11
N GLY A 8 -4.23 -14.41 -22.63
CA GLY A 8 -3.30 -15.23 -23.38
C GLY A 8 -2.28 -14.45 -24.22
N PHE A 9 -2.32 -13.12 -24.23
CA PHE A 9 -1.31 -12.32 -24.93
C PHE A 9 0.06 -12.42 -24.26
N VAL A 10 1.12 -12.44 -25.08
CA VAL A 10 2.51 -12.32 -24.64
C VAL A 10 3.21 -11.35 -25.59
N TYR A 11 3.88 -10.35 -25.05
CA TYR A 11 4.74 -9.50 -25.88
C TYR A 11 5.93 -10.30 -26.42
N ASP A 12 6.27 -10.07 -27.68
CA ASP A 12 7.61 -10.31 -28.19
C ASP A 12 8.49 -9.06 -27.98
N ALA A 13 9.82 -9.25 -28.02
CA ALA A 13 10.77 -8.18 -27.70
C ALA A 13 10.68 -7.00 -28.67
N ASP A 14 10.64 -7.27 -29.98
CA ASP A 14 10.62 -6.24 -31.02
C ASP A 14 9.29 -5.48 -30.99
N GLY A 15 8.19 -6.21 -30.87
CA GLY A 15 6.85 -5.65 -30.73
C GLY A 15 6.71 -4.75 -29.50
N TYR A 16 7.30 -5.12 -28.37
CA TYR A 16 7.32 -4.28 -27.18
C TYR A 16 8.16 -3.01 -27.39
N VAL A 17 9.38 -3.14 -27.93
CA VAL A 17 10.28 -2.01 -28.17
C VAL A 17 9.66 -1.01 -29.14
N GLN A 18 9.02 -1.47 -30.21
CA GLN A 18 8.32 -0.59 -31.15
C GLN A 18 7.23 0.23 -30.47
N ARG A 19 6.36 -0.41 -29.67
CA ARG A 19 5.31 0.27 -28.91
C ARG A 19 5.87 1.26 -27.89
N TRP A 20 6.99 0.90 -27.27
CA TRP A 20 7.70 1.78 -26.35
C TRP A 20 8.25 3.03 -27.02
N LEU A 21 8.82 2.90 -28.22
CA LEU A 21 9.33 4.03 -29.00
C LEU A 21 8.20 4.93 -29.51
N THR A 22 7.12 4.34 -30.03
CA THR A 22 5.98 5.09 -30.57
C THR A 22 5.02 5.62 -29.51
N ARG A 23 5.15 5.16 -28.26
CA ARG A 23 4.24 5.46 -27.14
C ARG A 23 2.78 5.12 -27.44
N SER A 24 2.54 4.11 -28.27
CA SER A 24 1.20 3.74 -28.75
C SER A 24 1.08 2.25 -29.00
N GLY A 25 -0.15 1.74 -29.00
CA GLY A 25 -0.44 0.34 -29.37
C GLY A 25 -0.11 -0.70 -28.32
N PHE A 26 0.13 -0.31 -27.05
CA PHE A 26 0.23 -1.28 -25.95
C PHE A 26 -1.06 -2.10 -25.80
N HIS A 27 -0.88 -3.38 -25.50
CA HIS A 27 -1.95 -4.35 -25.36
C HIS A 27 -2.93 -3.95 -24.25
N LYS A 28 -4.22 -4.22 -24.48
CA LYS A 28 -5.30 -4.09 -23.49
C LYS A 28 -6.29 -5.25 -23.68
N PRO A 29 -6.72 -5.93 -22.61
CA PRO A 29 -6.39 -5.69 -21.19
C PRO A 29 -4.92 -5.98 -20.83
N ASP A 30 -4.37 -5.28 -19.83
CA ASP A 30 -2.94 -5.39 -19.48
C ASP A 30 -2.65 -6.39 -18.34
N GLY A 31 -3.67 -6.95 -17.68
CA GLY A 31 -3.50 -7.82 -16.50
C GLY A 31 -2.60 -9.02 -16.76
N ALA A 32 -1.57 -9.23 -15.92
CA ALA A 32 -0.74 -10.43 -15.97
C ALA A 32 -1.48 -11.65 -15.40
N ASP A 33 -1.23 -12.82 -15.94
CA ASP A 33 -1.71 -14.09 -15.38
C ASP A 33 -0.87 -14.46 -14.14
N TYR A 34 -1.36 -14.05 -12.96
CA TYR A 34 -0.76 -14.38 -11.68
C TYR A 34 -0.74 -15.88 -11.40
N GLY A 35 -1.76 -16.63 -11.86
CA GLY A 35 -1.82 -18.08 -11.69
C GLY A 35 -0.65 -18.75 -12.39
N ARG A 36 -0.37 -18.32 -13.63
CA ARG A 36 0.79 -18.79 -14.39
C ARG A 36 2.11 -18.43 -13.73
N ILE A 37 2.27 -17.19 -13.25
CA ILE A 37 3.48 -16.75 -12.52
C ILE A 37 3.68 -17.64 -11.27
N ILE A 38 2.63 -17.84 -10.48
CA ILE A 38 2.67 -18.65 -9.27
C ILE A 38 3.09 -20.08 -9.56
N HIS A 39 2.53 -20.68 -10.61
CA HIS A 39 2.86 -22.04 -11.03
C HIS A 39 4.31 -22.15 -11.53
N GLU A 40 4.72 -21.28 -12.45
CA GLU A 40 6.04 -21.32 -13.10
C GLU A 40 7.19 -21.18 -12.09
N PHE A 41 7.02 -20.31 -11.08
CA PHE A 41 8.04 -20.09 -10.05
C PHE A 41 7.84 -20.95 -8.80
N GLN A 42 6.89 -21.88 -8.80
CA GLN A 42 6.55 -22.76 -7.67
C GLN A 42 6.36 -21.97 -6.37
N ILE A 43 5.66 -20.84 -6.45
CA ILE A 43 5.54 -19.89 -5.33
C ILE A 43 4.80 -20.54 -4.15
N ILE A 44 3.73 -21.28 -4.41
CA ILE A 44 2.94 -21.94 -3.35
C ILE A 44 3.81 -22.92 -2.57
N ASP A 45 4.61 -23.76 -3.23
CA ASP A 45 5.49 -24.71 -2.56
C ASP A 45 6.50 -24.01 -1.66
N LYS A 46 7.05 -22.87 -2.11
CA LYS A 46 7.99 -22.06 -1.33
C LYS A 46 7.30 -21.42 -0.11
N ILE A 47 6.09 -20.90 -0.26
CA ILE A 47 5.29 -20.33 0.83
C ILE A 47 4.98 -21.42 1.87
N ASN A 48 4.53 -22.59 1.42
CA ASN A 48 4.14 -23.70 2.28
C ASN A 48 5.33 -24.27 3.06
N ARG A 49 6.53 -24.27 2.45
CA ARG A 49 7.78 -24.69 3.10
C ARG A 49 8.44 -23.59 3.94
N GLY A 50 7.87 -22.38 4.01
CA GLY A 50 8.43 -21.26 4.74
C GLY A 50 9.74 -20.71 4.15
N VAL A 51 9.98 -20.93 2.85
CA VAL A 51 11.20 -20.45 2.16
C VAL A 51 11.08 -18.95 1.83
N ILE A 52 9.88 -18.48 1.57
CA ILE A 52 9.55 -17.07 1.32
C ILE A 52 8.28 -16.70 2.07
N ASP A 53 8.12 -15.42 2.38
CA ASP A 53 6.91 -14.83 2.99
C ASP A 53 6.15 -13.90 2.06
N GLU A 54 6.83 -13.41 1.02
CA GLU A 54 6.33 -12.40 0.10
C GLU A 54 7.01 -12.55 -1.26
N VAL A 55 6.38 -12.05 -2.32
CA VAL A 55 6.94 -12.04 -3.67
C VAL A 55 6.97 -10.62 -4.22
N TRP A 56 8.13 -10.19 -4.72
CA TRP A 56 8.27 -8.91 -5.42
C TRP A 56 8.50 -9.16 -6.91
N LEU A 57 7.58 -8.65 -7.73
CA LEU A 57 7.66 -8.70 -9.19
C LEU A 57 8.25 -7.37 -9.67
N MET A 58 9.46 -7.40 -10.22
CA MET A 58 10.06 -6.22 -10.87
C MET A 58 9.87 -6.31 -12.38
N GLY A 59 9.06 -5.41 -12.93
CA GLY A 59 8.64 -5.44 -14.32
C GLY A 59 8.90 -4.15 -15.09
N PHE A 60 8.73 -4.25 -16.40
CA PHE A 60 8.67 -3.11 -17.31
C PHE A 60 7.26 -2.49 -17.32
N PRO A 61 7.07 -1.24 -17.79
CA PRO A 61 5.73 -0.69 -17.97
C PRO A 61 4.89 -1.57 -18.89
N TYR A 62 3.63 -1.80 -18.54
CA TYR A 62 2.75 -2.77 -19.23
C TYR A 62 3.16 -4.24 -19.01
N ALA A 63 3.86 -4.55 -17.92
CA ALA A 63 4.03 -5.93 -17.47
C ALA A 63 2.73 -6.51 -16.88
N GLY A 64 1.76 -5.67 -16.49
CA GLY A 64 0.45 -6.13 -16.01
C GLY A 64 0.37 -6.42 -14.51
N TYR A 65 1.30 -5.86 -13.73
CA TYR A 65 1.35 -6.10 -12.29
C TYR A 65 0.46 -5.09 -11.55
N TYR A 66 -0.17 -5.57 -10.48
CA TYR A 66 -0.83 -4.76 -9.47
C TYR A 66 0.23 -4.31 -8.47
N GLU A 67 0.05 -3.15 -7.87
CA GLU A 67 0.98 -2.61 -6.88
C GLU A 67 1.10 -3.51 -5.66
N SER A 68 -0.03 -4.04 -5.19
CA SER A 68 -0.10 -5.15 -4.26
C SER A 68 -1.28 -6.05 -4.62
N ARG A 69 -1.16 -7.35 -4.31
CA ARG A 69 -2.25 -8.31 -4.42
C ARG A 69 -2.10 -9.39 -3.36
N MET A 70 -3.16 -9.63 -2.58
CA MET A 70 -3.16 -10.70 -1.58
C MET A 70 -3.51 -12.04 -2.22
N VAL A 71 -2.77 -13.07 -1.84
CA VAL A 71 -2.90 -14.44 -2.36
C VAL A 71 -3.01 -15.41 -1.18
N GLY A 72 -3.82 -16.46 -1.34
CA GLY A 72 -3.92 -17.57 -0.39
C GLY A 72 -5.35 -17.82 0.12
N PRO A 73 -5.52 -18.64 1.16
CA PRO A 73 -6.82 -18.89 1.78
C PRO A 73 -7.37 -17.60 2.39
N GLU A 74 -8.66 -17.34 2.21
CA GLU A 74 -9.34 -16.18 2.78
C GLU A 74 -8.65 -14.83 2.47
N ALA A 75 -7.96 -14.75 1.31
CA ALA A 75 -7.37 -13.52 0.85
C ALA A 75 -8.46 -12.46 0.65
N PHE A 76 -8.15 -11.22 1.03
CA PHE A 76 -9.03 -10.08 0.91
C PHE A 76 -8.41 -9.00 0.02
N TRP A 77 -9.19 -7.96 -0.30
CA TRP A 77 -8.71 -6.85 -1.13
C TRP A 77 -7.43 -6.23 -0.56
N CYS A 78 -6.38 -6.17 -1.37
CA CYS A 78 -5.12 -5.52 -1.04
C CYS A 78 -4.64 -4.76 -2.27
N ASN A 79 -5.18 -3.56 -2.47
CA ASN A 79 -5.07 -2.73 -3.68
C ASN A 79 -5.36 -3.45 -5.03
N ALA A 80 -5.96 -4.63 -4.97
CA ALA A 80 -6.33 -5.46 -6.10
C ALA A 80 -7.35 -6.51 -5.63
N PRO A 81 -8.13 -7.10 -6.55
CA PRO A 81 -8.95 -8.26 -6.24
C PRO A 81 -8.10 -9.38 -5.61
N PRO A 82 -8.59 -10.07 -4.57
CA PRO A 82 -7.84 -11.18 -3.98
C PRO A 82 -7.65 -12.32 -4.99
N LEU A 83 -6.59 -13.11 -4.81
CA LEU A 83 -6.40 -14.36 -5.53
C LEU A 83 -6.48 -15.54 -4.56
N ILE A 84 -7.62 -16.23 -4.57
CA ILE A 84 -7.85 -17.38 -3.71
C ILE A 84 -7.04 -18.57 -4.24
N MET A 85 -6.09 -19.04 -3.43
CA MET A 85 -5.25 -20.20 -3.74
C MET A 85 -5.36 -21.20 -2.60
N PRO A 86 -6.29 -22.17 -2.68
CA PRO A 86 -6.52 -23.16 -1.60
C PRO A 86 -5.29 -24.01 -1.28
N GLN A 87 -4.36 -24.11 -2.22
CA GLN A 87 -3.12 -24.88 -2.05
C GLN A 87 -2.08 -24.16 -1.20
N ALA A 88 -2.24 -22.86 -0.93
CA ALA A 88 -1.40 -22.14 0.03
C ALA A 88 -1.84 -22.45 1.46
N THR A 89 -0.89 -22.67 2.36
CA THR A 89 -1.17 -22.88 3.79
C THR A 89 -1.48 -21.59 4.54
N ARG A 90 -1.19 -20.42 3.94
CA ARG A 90 -1.34 -19.10 4.54
C ARG A 90 -1.46 -18.00 3.50
N ARG A 91 -1.89 -16.81 3.92
CA ARG A 91 -1.91 -15.60 3.08
C ARG A 91 -0.51 -15.04 2.91
N PHE A 92 -0.25 -14.49 1.73
CA PHE A 92 0.93 -13.69 1.42
C PHE A 92 0.57 -12.58 0.44
N VAL A 93 1.47 -11.62 0.25
CA VAL A 93 1.28 -10.51 -0.70
C VAL A 93 2.25 -10.68 -1.86
N MET A 94 1.77 -10.38 -3.06
CA MET A 94 2.63 -10.16 -4.23
C MET A 94 2.65 -8.67 -4.53
N MET A 95 3.84 -8.06 -4.48
CA MET A 95 4.07 -6.65 -4.79
C MET A 95 4.54 -6.51 -6.24
N GLY A 96 3.98 -5.58 -6.99
CA GLY A 96 4.38 -5.29 -8.36
C GLY A 96 5.09 -3.95 -8.46
N PHE A 97 6.34 -3.95 -8.89
CA PHE A 97 7.15 -2.75 -9.07
C PHE A 97 7.56 -2.57 -10.53
N SER A 98 7.73 -1.32 -10.94
CA SER A 98 8.25 -0.97 -12.26
C SER A 98 9.66 -0.40 -12.13
N TYR A 99 10.62 -0.96 -12.86
CA TYR A 99 11.98 -0.43 -12.85
C TYR A 99 12.12 0.92 -13.59
N LYS A 100 11.05 1.43 -14.20
CA LYS A 100 10.97 2.79 -14.75
C LYS A 100 10.56 3.84 -13.71
N ARG A 101 10.20 3.40 -12.50
CA ARG A 101 9.80 4.25 -11.37
C ARG A 101 10.89 4.27 -10.29
N GLY A 102 10.73 5.13 -9.31
CA GLY A 102 11.68 5.30 -8.22
C GLY A 102 11.20 4.68 -6.90
N PRO A 103 12.01 4.82 -5.85
CA PRO A 103 11.63 4.38 -4.50
C PRO A 103 10.37 5.07 -3.95
N GLY A 104 10.02 6.26 -4.42
CA GLY A 104 8.79 6.96 -4.02
C GLY A 104 7.55 6.14 -4.38
N GLU A 105 7.44 5.73 -5.65
CA GLU A 105 6.33 4.86 -6.08
C GLU A 105 6.36 3.47 -5.43
N MET A 106 7.54 2.92 -5.13
CA MET A 106 7.62 1.66 -4.37
C MET A 106 7.05 1.79 -2.96
N LEU A 107 7.29 2.93 -2.29
CA LEU A 107 6.70 3.24 -0.99
C LEU A 107 5.20 3.52 -1.10
N GLU A 108 4.75 4.11 -2.20
CA GLU A 108 3.33 4.30 -2.48
C GLU A 108 2.58 2.97 -2.56
N ASN A 109 3.14 1.98 -3.26
CA ASN A 109 2.58 0.63 -3.31
C ASN A 109 2.45 0.01 -1.91
N LEU A 110 3.47 0.20 -1.05
CA LEU A 110 3.43 -0.24 0.35
C LEU A 110 2.39 0.56 1.16
N GLY A 111 2.21 1.85 0.86
CA GLY A 111 1.16 2.68 1.42
C GLY A 111 -0.22 2.14 1.09
N HIS A 112 -0.50 1.80 -0.17
CA HIS A 112 -1.79 1.20 -0.57
C HIS A 112 -2.05 -0.18 0.05
N ARG A 113 -1.00 -1.01 0.20
CA ARG A 113 -1.08 -2.25 0.99
C ARG A 113 -1.48 -1.94 2.43
N THR A 114 -0.80 -0.97 3.05
CA THR A 114 -1.05 -0.54 4.42
C THR A 114 -2.50 -0.08 4.58
N GLU A 115 -2.98 0.77 3.68
CA GLU A 115 -4.37 1.26 3.69
C GLU A 115 -5.38 0.13 3.60
N SER A 116 -5.15 -0.82 2.69
CA SER A 116 -6.03 -1.98 2.51
C SER A 116 -6.07 -2.87 3.75
N ILE A 117 -4.90 -3.21 4.30
CA ILE A 117 -4.78 -4.07 5.48
C ILE A 117 -5.37 -3.40 6.71
N MET A 118 -5.00 -2.15 7.00
CA MET A 118 -5.47 -1.46 8.21
C MET A 118 -6.97 -1.14 8.15
N SER A 119 -7.49 -0.85 6.95
CA SER A 119 -8.95 -0.76 6.74
C SER A 119 -9.64 -2.08 7.07
N HIS A 120 -9.04 -3.23 6.69
CA HIS A 120 -9.57 -4.55 7.02
C HIS A 120 -9.47 -4.87 8.52
N VAL A 121 -8.35 -4.55 9.17
CA VAL A 121 -8.14 -4.74 10.62
C VAL A 121 -9.20 -3.97 11.42
N TYR A 122 -9.48 -2.72 11.04
CA TYR A 122 -10.45 -1.87 11.72
C TYR A 122 -11.90 -1.99 11.19
N ARG A 123 -12.19 -2.89 10.24
CA ARG A 123 -13.49 -2.98 9.53
C ARG A 123 -14.71 -3.17 10.44
N ARG A 124 -14.51 -3.69 11.65
CA ARG A 124 -15.57 -3.91 12.66
C ARG A 124 -15.62 -2.82 13.74
N LYS A 125 -14.71 -1.85 13.73
CA LYS A 125 -14.69 -0.73 14.66
C LYS A 125 -15.47 0.46 14.10
N ARG A 126 -16.08 1.25 14.98
CA ARG A 126 -16.94 2.39 14.64
C ARG A 126 -16.62 3.57 15.55
N GLY A 127 -16.91 4.78 15.07
CA GLY A 127 -16.64 6.02 15.80
C GLY A 127 -15.18 6.10 16.26
N GLU A 128 -14.98 6.60 17.47
CA GLU A 128 -13.65 6.81 18.07
C GLU A 128 -12.88 5.50 18.35
N ALA A 129 -13.55 4.33 18.33
CA ALA A 129 -12.85 3.05 18.41
C ALA A 129 -12.10 2.70 17.11
N ASN A 130 -12.45 3.34 15.99
CA ASN A 130 -11.77 3.16 14.71
C ASN A 130 -10.59 4.12 14.58
N LEU A 131 -9.47 3.73 15.17
CA LEU A 131 -8.24 4.53 15.16
C LEU A 131 -7.63 4.66 13.76
N TRP A 132 -7.85 3.71 12.86
CA TRP A 132 -7.42 3.85 11.46
C TRP A 132 -8.15 5.00 10.75
N SER A 133 -9.47 5.09 10.89
CA SER A 133 -10.25 6.21 10.33
C SER A 133 -9.85 7.56 10.92
N ARG A 134 -9.37 7.59 12.17
CA ARG A 134 -8.78 8.79 12.77
C ARG A 134 -7.42 9.10 12.14
N PHE A 135 -6.51 8.13 12.08
CA PHE A 135 -5.16 8.30 11.52
C PHE A 135 -5.17 8.97 10.15
N ILE A 136 -6.09 8.53 9.27
CA ILE A 136 -6.17 9.02 7.90
C ILE A 136 -6.92 10.35 7.69
N ARG A 137 -7.34 11.02 8.77
CA ARG A 137 -8.00 12.32 8.64
C ARG A 137 -7.05 13.37 8.06
N HIS A 138 -7.57 14.19 7.16
CA HIS A 138 -6.90 15.36 6.60
C HIS A 138 -7.91 16.51 6.46
N GLU A 139 -7.42 17.73 6.31
CA GLU A 139 -8.23 18.95 6.44
C GLU A 139 -9.40 19.01 5.43
N GLN A 140 -9.25 18.43 4.24
CA GLN A 140 -10.30 18.45 3.22
C GLN A 140 -11.53 17.62 3.61
N THR A 141 -11.33 16.49 4.29
CA THR A 141 -12.42 15.59 4.70
C THR A 141 -12.86 15.83 6.14
N HIS A 142 -11.97 16.34 6.99
CA HIS A 142 -12.19 16.57 8.42
C HIS A 142 -11.63 17.94 8.85
N PRO A 143 -12.28 19.06 8.46
CA PRO A 143 -11.78 20.40 8.76
C PRO A 143 -11.54 20.63 10.25
N GLY A 144 -10.35 21.13 10.61
CA GLY A 144 -9.93 21.36 11.99
C GLY A 144 -9.60 20.10 12.80
N GLN A 145 -9.65 18.92 12.17
CA GLN A 145 -9.40 17.63 12.79
C GLN A 145 -8.41 16.78 11.97
N ALA A 146 -7.48 17.42 11.27
CA ALA A 146 -6.45 16.73 10.50
C ALA A 146 -5.52 15.92 11.41
N GLU A 147 -5.10 14.76 10.94
CA GLU A 147 -4.22 13.81 11.62
C GLU A 147 -3.00 13.57 10.71
N CYS A 148 -2.67 12.33 10.35
CA CYS A 148 -1.55 12.03 9.44
C CYS A 148 -1.93 12.07 7.96
N GLY A 149 -3.22 11.99 7.62
CA GLY A 149 -3.66 11.85 6.23
C GLY A 149 -3.43 10.44 5.69
N ASN A 150 -3.40 10.29 4.37
CA ASN A 150 -3.29 9.00 3.69
C ASN A 150 -2.15 9.02 2.67
N VAL A 151 -1.96 7.92 1.92
CA VAL A 151 -0.81 7.83 1.01
C VAL A 151 -0.83 8.91 -0.09
N HIS A 152 -2.02 9.41 -0.44
CA HIS A 152 -2.29 10.43 -1.47
C HIS A 152 -2.40 11.86 -0.92
N PHE A 153 -2.90 12.03 0.30
CA PHE A 153 -3.22 13.32 0.92
C PHE A 153 -2.45 13.50 2.21
N ALA A 154 -1.57 14.51 2.24
CA ALA A 154 -1.01 15.02 3.49
C ALA A 154 -2.08 15.82 4.27
N PRO A 155 -1.83 16.15 5.55
CA PRO A 155 -2.81 16.82 6.41
C PRO A 155 -3.45 18.09 5.82
N ASN A 156 -2.70 18.85 5.00
CA ASN A 156 -3.15 20.11 4.41
C ASN A 156 -3.54 20.04 2.92
N SER A 157 -3.39 18.87 2.28
CA SER A 157 -3.60 18.68 0.84
C SER A 157 -5.01 19.06 0.41
N GLN A 158 -5.12 19.72 -0.76
CA GLN A 158 -6.39 20.15 -1.34
C GLN A 158 -6.82 19.33 -2.56
N ARG A 159 -5.91 18.51 -3.09
CA ARG A 159 -6.13 17.58 -4.19
C ARG A 159 -5.15 16.42 -4.08
N ASP A 160 -5.37 15.43 -4.91
CA ASP A 160 -4.51 14.25 -5.00
C ASP A 160 -3.03 14.63 -5.22
N TYR A 161 -2.13 13.99 -4.48
CA TYR A 161 -0.68 14.20 -4.51
C TYR A 161 -0.19 15.63 -4.17
N ASP A 162 -1.02 16.43 -3.49
CA ASP A 162 -0.70 17.82 -3.10
C ASP A 162 0.20 17.89 -1.84
N TRP A 163 1.35 17.21 -1.87
CA TRP A 163 2.28 17.14 -0.72
C TRP A 163 3.15 18.40 -0.60
N GLY A 164 3.26 19.22 -1.64
CA GLY A 164 4.03 20.47 -1.64
C GLY A 164 3.28 21.69 -1.11
N ASN A 165 2.06 21.51 -0.58
CA ASN A 165 1.21 22.63 -0.18
C ASN A 165 1.76 23.35 1.06
N ARG A 166 1.99 24.66 0.93
CA ARG A 166 2.56 25.50 2.00
C ARG A 166 1.53 25.99 3.02
N ARG A 167 0.23 25.83 2.74
CA ARG A 167 -0.86 26.24 3.63
C ARG A 167 -0.71 25.56 4.99
N LYS A 168 -0.79 26.34 6.07
CA LYS A 168 -0.78 25.77 7.43
C LYS A 168 -2.16 25.29 7.83
N VAL A 169 -2.20 24.14 8.50
CA VAL A 169 -3.41 23.58 9.12
C VAL A 169 -3.08 23.08 10.52
N ALA A 170 -4.07 23.08 11.41
CA ALA A 170 -3.96 22.43 12.70
C ALA A 170 -4.03 20.91 12.51
N SER A 171 -2.98 20.17 12.88
CA SER A 171 -2.95 18.71 12.81
C SER A 171 -2.43 18.10 14.11
N ARG A 172 -2.97 16.94 14.47
CA ARG A 172 -2.51 16.10 15.59
C ARG A 172 -1.56 14.97 15.15
N CYS A 173 -0.96 15.05 13.95
CA CYS A 173 -0.03 14.04 13.44
C CYS A 173 1.04 13.61 14.47
N HIS A 174 1.63 14.57 15.19
CA HIS A 174 2.65 14.29 16.22
C HIS A 174 2.17 13.41 17.37
N SER A 175 0.87 13.40 17.69
CA SER A 175 0.32 12.58 18.76
C SER A 175 0.48 11.08 18.46
N TRP A 176 0.50 10.70 17.18
CA TRP A 176 0.70 9.30 16.76
C TRP A 176 2.09 8.75 17.10
N LEU A 177 3.09 9.62 17.28
CA LEU A 177 4.42 9.22 17.74
C LEU A 177 4.42 8.83 19.24
N ASN A 178 3.38 9.18 19.99
CA ASN A 178 3.22 8.86 21.42
C ASN A 178 2.14 7.79 21.67
N PHE A 179 1.74 7.06 20.62
CA PHE A 179 0.67 6.07 20.70
C PHE A 179 0.91 5.09 21.87
N PRO A 180 -0.12 4.73 22.67
CA PRO A 180 -1.54 5.00 22.47
C PRO A 180 -2.05 6.34 23.04
N ASP A 181 -1.19 7.19 23.61
CA ASP A 181 -1.61 8.50 24.09
C ASP A 181 -1.78 9.49 22.93
N LEU A 182 -3.04 9.77 22.59
CA LEU A 182 -3.43 10.67 21.51
C LEU A 182 -4.00 12.02 22.02
N ALA A 183 -3.74 12.38 23.28
CA ALA A 183 -4.28 13.60 23.90
C ALA A 183 -3.54 14.89 23.50
N GLY A 184 -2.40 14.78 22.81
CA GLY A 184 -1.57 15.94 22.43
C GLY A 184 -2.33 16.97 21.58
N GLU A 185 -2.14 18.26 21.91
CA GLU A 185 -2.75 19.40 21.22
C GLU A 185 -2.32 19.52 19.75
N PRO A 186 -3.20 20.03 18.86
CA PRO A 186 -2.89 20.14 17.45
C PRO A 186 -1.82 21.23 17.23
N LYS A 187 -0.90 20.97 16.31
CA LYS A 187 0.15 21.92 15.91
C LYS A 187 -0.12 22.42 14.49
N GLN A 188 0.31 23.65 14.23
CA GLN A 188 0.26 24.22 12.88
C GLN A 188 1.39 23.62 12.04
N VAL A 189 1.03 22.80 11.05
CA VAL A 189 1.96 22.10 10.16
C VAL A 189 1.71 22.46 8.70
N ASN A 190 2.72 22.27 7.84
CA ASN A 190 2.59 22.33 6.39
C ASN A 190 3.60 21.38 5.74
N CYS A 191 3.81 21.51 4.43
CA CYS A 191 4.70 20.63 3.66
C CYS A 191 6.13 20.48 4.18
N SER A 192 6.64 21.37 5.05
CA SER A 192 7.96 21.18 5.63
C SER A 192 8.08 19.92 6.49
N GLU A 193 6.98 19.42 7.05
CA GLU A 193 7.02 18.23 7.92
C GLU A 193 7.23 16.92 7.17
N TRP A 194 6.84 16.87 5.90
CA TRP A 194 6.84 15.63 5.11
C TRP A 194 7.57 15.79 3.77
N GLY A 195 8.57 16.68 3.73
CA GLY A 195 9.52 16.73 2.63
C GLY A 195 9.20 17.68 1.48
N ASN A 196 8.35 18.68 1.70
CA ASN A 196 8.11 19.81 0.78
C ASN A 196 7.70 19.41 -0.64
N GLY A 197 6.92 18.33 -0.78
CA GLY A 197 6.45 17.83 -2.06
C GLY A 197 7.27 16.67 -2.64
N ASP A 198 8.34 16.24 -1.98
CA ASP A 198 9.04 15.01 -2.31
C ASP A 198 8.20 13.79 -1.91
N THR A 199 7.79 13.01 -2.91
CA THR A 199 6.97 11.78 -2.75
C THR A 199 7.57 10.82 -1.75
N ARG A 200 8.87 10.52 -1.87
CA ARG A 200 9.55 9.54 -1.03
C ARG A 200 9.59 10.02 0.42
N GLN A 201 9.90 11.29 0.64
CA GLN A 201 9.93 11.86 1.98
C GLN A 201 8.54 11.89 2.62
N HIS A 202 7.50 12.19 1.84
CA HIS A 202 6.13 12.12 2.33
C HIS A 202 5.77 10.70 2.79
N HIS A 203 6.03 9.68 1.97
CA HIS A 203 5.69 8.31 2.33
C HIS A 203 6.53 7.79 3.51
N LEU A 204 7.81 8.14 3.59
CA LEU A 204 8.64 7.80 4.76
C LEU A 204 8.11 8.47 6.04
N TRP A 205 7.72 9.75 5.96
CA TRP A 205 7.08 10.45 7.07
C TRP A 205 5.79 9.76 7.48
N TRP A 206 4.89 9.48 6.54
CA TRP A 206 3.58 8.89 6.81
C TRP A 206 3.70 7.47 7.43
N LEU A 207 4.53 6.60 6.83
CA LEU A 207 4.82 5.27 7.36
C LEU A 207 5.49 5.33 8.74
N GLY A 208 6.34 6.34 8.96
CA GLY A 208 7.00 6.57 10.25
C GLY A 208 6.05 6.94 11.39
N HIS A 209 4.84 7.43 11.07
CA HIS A 209 3.81 7.75 12.07
C HIS A 209 2.92 6.55 12.42
N LEU A 210 3.07 5.41 11.74
CA LEU A 210 2.32 4.21 12.10
C LEU A 210 2.75 3.70 13.50
N PRO A 211 1.79 3.41 14.40
CA PRO A 211 2.07 2.82 15.70
C PRO A 211 2.90 1.53 15.61
N HIS A 212 3.95 1.46 16.43
CA HIS A 212 4.88 0.32 16.50
C HIS A 212 5.32 0.02 17.95
N VAL A 213 4.38 0.13 18.90
CA VAL A 213 4.64 -0.10 20.33
C VAL A 213 3.91 -1.32 20.86
N SER A 214 4.34 -1.83 22.01
CA SER A 214 3.64 -2.91 22.71
C SER A 214 2.26 -2.48 23.24
N GLY A 215 1.37 -3.44 23.43
CA GLY A 215 0.05 -3.23 24.01
C GLY A 215 -1.07 -3.35 22.98
N MET A 216 -2.28 -3.06 23.43
CA MET A 216 -3.49 -3.26 22.64
C MET A 216 -4.49 -2.14 22.94
N SER A 217 -5.13 -1.63 21.88
CA SER A 217 -6.18 -0.63 21.97
C SER A 217 -7.41 -1.14 21.25
N ASN A 218 -8.55 -1.17 21.96
CA ASN A 218 -9.81 -1.69 21.40
C ASN A 218 -9.71 -3.11 20.83
N GLY A 219 -8.86 -3.98 21.39
CA GLY A 219 -8.69 -5.35 20.89
C GLY A 219 -7.81 -5.47 19.62
N ILE A 220 -7.10 -4.40 19.24
CA ILE A 220 -6.16 -4.39 18.09
C ILE A 220 -4.77 -4.04 18.62
N SER A 221 -3.73 -4.74 18.14
CA SER A 221 -2.34 -4.51 18.53
C SER A 221 -1.93 -3.05 18.28
N ASN A 222 -1.18 -2.48 19.20
CA ASN A 222 -0.59 -1.15 19.06
C ASN A 222 0.64 -1.14 18.12
N ASN A 223 1.06 -2.31 17.61
CA ASN A 223 2.07 -2.44 16.58
C ASN A 223 1.42 -2.81 15.24
N TRP A 224 1.08 -1.80 14.45
CA TRP A 224 0.35 -1.99 13.19
C TRP A 224 1.21 -2.65 12.11
N TRP A 225 2.53 -2.52 12.19
CA TRP A 225 3.45 -3.19 11.27
C TRP A 225 3.33 -4.71 11.29
N GLN A 226 2.90 -5.31 12.40
CA GLN A 226 2.64 -6.75 12.48
C GLN A 226 1.60 -7.17 11.44
N TYR A 227 0.48 -6.46 11.35
CA TYR A 227 -0.55 -6.75 10.34
C TYR A 227 -0.08 -6.45 8.92
N ILE A 228 0.62 -5.33 8.74
CA ILE A 228 1.06 -4.87 7.42
C ILE A 228 2.05 -5.86 6.79
N ILE A 229 3.03 -6.32 7.57
CA ILE A 229 4.06 -7.25 7.10
C ILE A 229 3.55 -8.69 7.09
N ASN A 230 2.82 -9.12 8.14
CA ASN A 230 2.24 -10.44 8.23
C ASN A 230 0.71 -10.39 8.15
N PRO A 231 0.12 -10.55 6.95
CA PRO A 231 -1.34 -10.50 6.79
C PRO A 231 -2.06 -11.66 7.49
N ASN A 232 -1.35 -12.68 7.99
CA ASN A 232 -1.93 -13.79 8.73
C ASN A 232 -2.38 -13.39 10.14
N ASP A 233 -1.87 -12.28 10.68
CA ASP A 233 -2.27 -11.76 12.00
C ASP A 233 -3.61 -11.02 11.95
N VAL A 234 -4.16 -10.81 10.75
CA VAL A 234 -5.47 -10.16 10.54
C VAL A 234 -6.60 -11.17 10.75
N GLN A 235 -7.43 -10.95 11.78
CA GLN A 235 -8.64 -11.74 12.07
C GLN A 235 -9.83 -11.35 11.19
#